data_AF-A0AAD9AFU1-F1
#
_entry.id   AF-A0AAD9AFU1-F1
#
_cell.length_a   1.000
_cell.length_b   1.000
_cell.length_c   1.000
_cell.angle_alpha   90.00
_cell.angle_beta   90.00
_cell.angle_gamma   90.00
#
_symmetry.space_group_name_H-M   'P 1'
#
loop_
_entity.id
_entity.type
_entity.pdbx_description
1 polymer ?
#
loop_
_entity_poly.entity_id
_entity_poly.type
_entity_poly.pdbx_seq_one_letter_code
_entity_poly.pdbx_strand_id
1 'polypeptide(L)'
;MHFTNVLNIVLTLGAAAGASAAAVAPRANRKANEFSSGTCAQGTASYEHESNFNVDVTMDDTSHSVYFASGPWYFFDGKTGNGGGCTGNLLGRWNNDNDHPCVNLDGRDGDNRRIQCVRWGSAERN
;
A
#
# COMPACT_ATOMS: atom_id res chain seq x y z
N MET A 1 -25.85 -18.21 -74.54
CA MET A 1 -25.03 -19.34 -74.03
C MET A 1 -23.67 -18.73 -73.72
N HIS A 2 -23.08 -18.69 -72.53
CA HIS A 2 -23.23 -19.42 -71.28
C HIS A 2 -22.96 -18.46 -70.10
N PHE A 3 -23.62 -18.72 -68.97
CA PHE A 3 -23.42 -18.04 -67.69
C PHE A 3 -22.11 -18.47 -67.04
N THR A 4 -21.43 -17.58 -66.32
CA THR A 4 -20.50 -18.01 -65.27
C THR A 4 -20.51 -16.98 -64.14
N ASN A 5 -21.25 -17.33 -63.08
CA ASN A 5 -21.22 -16.65 -61.79
C ASN A 5 -20.01 -17.18 -61.01
N VAL A 6 -19.07 -16.31 -60.64
CA VAL A 6 -18.00 -16.67 -59.69
C VAL A 6 -18.39 -16.11 -58.33
N LEU A 7 -18.80 -17.02 -57.45
CA LEU A 7 -19.26 -16.76 -56.10
C LEU A 7 -18.04 -16.47 -55.21
N ASN A 8 -17.90 -15.23 -54.73
CA ASN A 8 -16.89 -14.88 -53.73
C ASN A 8 -17.39 -15.30 -52.34
N ILE A 9 -16.88 -16.42 -51.80
CA ILE A 9 -17.07 -16.78 -50.40
C ILE A 9 -15.81 -16.36 -49.64
N VAL A 10 -15.88 -15.21 -48.96
CA VAL A 10 -14.88 -14.81 -47.98
C VAL A 10 -15.27 -15.46 -46.65
N LEU A 11 -14.56 -16.51 -46.27
CA LEU A 11 -14.72 -17.16 -44.97
C LEU A 11 -13.82 -16.46 -43.95
N THR A 12 -14.30 -15.38 -43.34
CA THR A 12 -13.59 -14.76 -42.20
C THR A 12 -13.78 -15.62 -40.96
N LEU A 13 -12.72 -16.35 -40.56
CA LEU A 13 -12.65 -17.01 -39.26
C LEU A 13 -12.59 -15.95 -38.15
N GLY A 14 -13.71 -15.73 -37.47
CA GLY A 14 -13.77 -14.94 -36.25
C GLY A 14 -13.11 -15.70 -35.11
N ALA A 15 -11.83 -15.44 -34.84
CA ALA A 15 -11.21 -15.81 -33.59
C ALA A 15 -11.55 -14.76 -32.52
N ALA A 16 -12.74 -14.88 -31.91
CA ALA A 16 -13.03 -14.17 -30.67
C ALA A 16 -12.37 -14.93 -29.51
N ALA A 17 -11.04 -14.83 -29.41
CA ALA A 17 -10.35 -15.13 -28.17
C ALA A 17 -10.71 -14.01 -27.19
N GLY A 18 -11.77 -14.22 -26.39
CA GLY A 18 -12.08 -13.39 -25.25
C GLY A 18 -10.97 -13.53 -24.22
N ALA A 19 -9.88 -12.79 -24.41
CA ALA A 19 -8.92 -12.53 -23.35
C ALA A 19 -9.64 -11.63 -22.34
N SER A 20 -10.25 -12.24 -21.33
CA SER A 20 -10.64 -11.53 -20.12
C SER A 20 -9.34 -11.04 -19.47
N ALA A 21 -8.91 -9.84 -19.87
CA ALA A 21 -8.02 -9.03 -19.09
C ALA A 21 -8.77 -8.73 -17.79
N ALA A 22 -8.61 -9.59 -16.78
CA ALA A 22 -8.81 -9.17 -15.42
C ALA A 22 -7.90 -7.96 -15.25
N ALA A 23 -8.47 -6.76 -15.27
CA ALA A 23 -7.75 -5.54 -15.02
C ALA A 23 -7.11 -5.72 -13.65
N VAL A 24 -5.79 -5.98 -13.63
CA VAL A 24 -5.02 -5.91 -12.40
C VAL A 24 -5.08 -4.44 -12.04
N ALA A 25 -6.02 -4.09 -11.14
CA ALA A 25 -6.06 -2.76 -10.56
C ALA A 25 -4.63 -2.44 -10.10
N PRO A 26 -4.10 -1.23 -10.36
CA PRO A 26 -2.77 -0.86 -9.95
C PRO A 26 -2.58 -1.27 -8.48
N ARG A 27 -1.61 -2.15 -8.19
CA ARG A 27 -1.33 -2.51 -6.80
C ARG A 27 -0.96 -1.21 -6.08
N ALA A 28 -1.70 -0.90 -5.01
CA ALA A 28 -1.43 0.29 -4.21
C ALA A 28 0.02 0.26 -3.74
N ASN A 29 0.76 1.35 -3.95
CA ASN A 29 2.16 1.46 -3.54
C ASN A 29 2.22 1.53 -2.00
N ARG A 30 2.45 0.39 -1.36
CA ARG A 30 2.52 0.28 0.10
C ARG A 30 3.87 0.82 0.59
N LYS A 31 3.89 2.13 0.74
CA LYS A 31 5.03 2.90 1.24
C LYS A 31 4.76 3.36 2.67
N ALA A 32 5.74 3.19 3.55
CA ALA A 32 5.70 3.62 4.94
C ALA A 32 7.12 4.07 5.37
N ASN A 33 7.64 5.13 4.75
CA ASN A 33 9.02 5.57 5.00
C ASN A 33 9.16 6.27 6.34
N GLU A 34 10.22 5.98 7.07
CA GLU A 34 10.48 6.54 8.39
C GLU A 34 11.43 7.73 8.35
N PHE A 35 11.19 8.68 9.24
CA PHE A 35 11.98 9.90 9.37
C PHE A 35 12.35 10.15 10.83
N SER A 36 13.56 10.64 11.07
CA SER A 36 14.02 11.08 12.40
C SER A 36 13.46 12.45 12.82
N SER A 37 12.79 13.18 11.93
CA SER A 37 11.98 14.34 12.33
C SER A 37 10.56 13.90 12.67
N GLY A 38 9.86 14.68 13.49
CA GLY A 38 8.44 14.43 13.82
C GLY A 38 7.45 14.86 12.72
N THR A 39 7.91 15.35 11.58
CA THR A 39 7.10 15.99 10.53
C THR A 39 7.52 15.62 9.10
N CYS A 40 8.22 14.50 8.92
CA CYS A 40 8.74 14.05 7.62
C CYS A 40 9.54 15.13 6.87
N ALA A 41 10.36 15.89 7.59
CA ALA A 41 11.20 16.94 7.01
C ALA A 41 12.18 16.36 5.99
N GLN A 42 12.46 17.11 4.94
CA GLN A 42 13.46 16.70 3.95
C GLN A 42 14.85 16.58 4.59
N GLY A 43 15.62 15.59 4.14
CA GLY A 43 16.96 15.32 4.67
C GLY A 43 16.98 14.53 5.98
N THR A 44 15.82 14.17 6.54
CA THR A 44 15.73 13.36 7.78
C THR A 44 15.16 11.96 7.54
N ALA A 45 15.12 11.50 6.29
CA ALA A 45 14.70 10.14 5.98
C ALA A 45 15.69 9.14 6.58
N SER A 46 15.19 8.18 7.34
CA SER A 46 16.01 7.18 8.05
C SER A 46 15.91 5.81 7.42
N TYR A 47 14.69 5.35 7.11
CA TYR A 47 14.43 4.01 6.58
C TYR A 47 13.37 4.04 5.48
N GLU A 48 13.65 3.35 4.39
CA GLU A 48 12.73 3.22 3.26
C GLU A 48 12.00 1.89 3.29
N HIS A 49 10.67 1.95 3.28
CA HIS A 49 9.81 0.78 3.21
C HIS A 49 8.89 0.94 2.01
N GLU A 50 9.28 0.38 0.87
CA GLU A 50 8.49 0.42 -0.37
C GLU A 50 8.42 -0.98 -0.99
N SER A 51 7.24 -1.60 -0.91
CA SER A 51 6.96 -2.87 -1.57
C SER A 51 5.47 -3.16 -1.56
N ASN A 52 4.94 -3.69 -2.66
CA ASN A 52 3.56 -4.17 -2.72
C ASN A 52 3.27 -5.35 -1.78
N PHE A 53 4.29 -5.91 -1.13
CA PHE A 53 4.20 -7.00 -0.17
C PHE A 53 4.34 -6.54 1.28
N ASN A 54 4.56 -5.25 1.54
CA ASN A 54 4.57 -4.74 2.91
C ASN A 54 3.19 -4.98 3.53
N VAL A 55 3.16 -5.81 4.57
CA VAL A 55 1.97 -6.07 5.38
C VAL A 55 2.16 -5.41 6.73
N ASP A 56 3.21 -5.77 7.44
CA ASP A 56 3.64 -5.11 8.67
C ASP A 56 4.94 -4.33 8.40
N VAL A 57 4.99 -3.10 8.88
CA VAL A 57 6.21 -2.29 8.92
C VAL A 57 6.43 -1.86 10.36
N THR A 58 7.49 -2.37 10.96
CA THR A 58 7.87 -2.04 12.34
C THR A 58 8.76 -0.81 12.32
N MET A 59 8.39 0.22 13.07
CA MET A 59 9.14 1.47 13.14
C MET A 59 10.42 1.26 13.93
N ASP A 60 11.53 1.81 13.46
CA ASP A 60 12.76 1.90 14.24
C ASP A 60 12.59 2.83 15.45
N ASP A 61 13.32 2.58 16.53
CA ASP A 61 13.17 3.35 17.78
C ASP A 61 13.74 4.76 17.71
N THR A 62 14.51 5.08 16.67
CA THR A 62 15.05 6.42 16.41
C THR A 62 14.19 7.25 15.46
N SER A 63 13.12 6.67 14.92
CA SER A 63 12.18 7.34 14.02
C SER A 63 11.04 8.03 14.79
N HIS A 64 10.64 9.20 14.30
CA HIS A 64 9.67 10.10 14.93
C HIS A 64 8.46 10.39 14.04
N SER A 65 8.54 10.12 12.73
CA SER A 65 7.39 10.17 11.83
C SER A 65 7.50 9.16 10.71
N VAL A 66 6.35 8.88 10.08
CA VAL A 66 6.23 7.97 8.95
C VAL A 66 5.42 8.59 7.83
N TYR A 67 5.89 8.46 6.60
CA TYR A 67 5.22 8.92 5.38
C TYR A 67 4.54 7.76 4.66
N PHE A 68 3.24 7.92 4.37
CA PHE A 68 2.46 6.96 3.60
C PHE A 68 2.19 7.44 2.18
N ALA A 69 2.39 6.57 1.18
CA ALA A 69 2.04 6.88 -0.22
C ALA A 69 0.66 6.34 -0.63
N SER A 70 0.16 5.32 0.08
CA SER A 70 -1.19 4.80 -0.10
C SER A 70 -1.66 4.15 1.20
N GLY A 71 -2.95 3.83 1.32
CA GLY A 71 -3.53 3.26 2.56
C GLY A 71 -4.70 2.31 2.31
N PRO A 72 -5.38 1.87 3.38
CA PRO A 72 -5.20 2.32 4.78
C PRO A 72 -4.03 1.64 5.51
N TRP A 73 -3.48 2.33 6.50
CA TRP A 73 -2.49 1.81 7.46
C TRP A 73 -3.05 1.86 8.87
N TYR A 74 -2.95 0.76 9.61
CA TYR A 74 -3.42 0.60 10.99
C TYR A 74 -2.25 0.68 11.96
N PHE A 75 -2.41 1.39 13.07
CA PHE A 75 -1.33 1.72 13.99
C PHE A 75 -1.36 0.85 15.23
N PHE A 76 -0.19 0.41 15.68
CA PHE A 76 -0.04 -0.46 16.83
C PHE A 76 1.03 0.06 17.79
N ASP A 77 0.81 -0.11 19.09
CA ASP A 77 1.79 0.24 20.15
C ASP A 77 2.87 -0.80 20.36
N GLY A 78 2.78 -1.96 19.70
CA GLY A 78 3.74 -3.05 19.83
C GLY A 78 4.31 -3.51 18.48
N LYS A 79 5.57 -3.94 18.55
CA LYS A 79 6.25 -4.72 17.50
C LYS A 79 6.95 -5.92 18.14
N THR A 80 7.16 -6.99 17.38
CA THR A 80 8.01 -8.11 17.85
C THR A 80 9.51 -7.81 17.78
N GLY A 81 9.90 -6.76 17.04
CA GLY A 81 11.28 -6.35 16.77
C GLY A 81 11.38 -5.66 15.42
N ASN A 82 12.56 -5.16 15.05
CA ASN A 82 12.78 -4.55 13.73
C ASN A 82 12.70 -5.60 12.61
N GLY A 83 11.88 -5.35 11.58
CA GLY A 83 11.55 -6.31 10.53
C GLY A 83 10.55 -7.39 10.97
N GLY A 84 9.95 -7.24 12.14
CA GLY A 84 8.97 -8.17 12.71
C GLY A 84 7.54 -7.87 12.30
N GLY A 85 6.59 -8.20 13.19
CA GLY A 85 5.16 -7.94 12.97
C GLY A 85 4.56 -7.02 14.04
N CYS A 86 3.40 -6.44 13.70
CA CYS A 86 2.64 -5.60 14.63
C CYS A 86 1.94 -6.45 15.69
N THR A 87 2.00 -5.97 16.93
CA THR A 87 1.40 -6.58 18.15
C THR A 87 0.80 -5.49 19.04
N GLY A 88 0.22 -5.88 20.17
CA GLY A 88 -0.32 -4.93 21.14
C GLY A 88 -1.68 -4.35 20.71
N ASN A 89 -1.95 -3.14 21.17
CA ASN A 89 -3.24 -2.49 20.98
C ASN A 89 -3.29 -1.71 19.67
N LEU A 90 -4.47 -1.72 19.04
CA LEU A 90 -4.76 -0.84 17.92
C LEU A 90 -4.92 0.61 18.42
N LEU A 91 -4.08 1.52 17.91
CA LEU A 91 -4.08 2.94 18.26
C LEU A 91 -4.94 3.80 17.31
N GLY A 92 -5.25 3.26 16.14
CA GLY A 92 -6.02 3.96 15.11
C GLY A 92 -5.59 3.54 13.71
N ARG A 93 -5.88 4.41 12.73
CA ARG A 93 -5.49 4.18 11.34
C ARG A 93 -5.37 5.50 10.57
N TRP A 94 -4.59 5.47 9.49
CA TRP A 94 -4.55 6.50 8.46
C TRP A 94 -5.30 6.01 7.21
N ASN A 95 -6.21 6.83 6.70
CA ASN A 95 -7.22 6.45 5.70
C ASN A 95 -6.93 7.00 4.30
N ASN A 96 -5.68 6.98 3.86
CA ASN A 96 -5.31 7.52 2.56
C ASN A 96 -5.62 9.03 2.43
N ASP A 97 -5.31 9.79 3.49
CA ASP A 97 -5.45 11.24 3.51
C ASP A 97 -4.28 11.89 2.76
N ASN A 98 -4.54 12.28 1.51
CA ASN A 98 -3.55 12.90 0.63
C ASN A 98 -3.04 14.26 1.14
N ASP A 99 -3.77 14.92 2.04
CA ASP A 99 -3.35 16.22 2.60
C ASP A 99 -2.39 16.04 3.79
N HIS A 100 -2.44 14.87 4.46
CA HIS A 100 -1.62 14.56 5.64
C HIS A 100 -0.97 13.17 5.56
N PRO A 101 -0.10 12.92 4.57
CA PRO A 101 0.57 11.62 4.40
C PRO A 101 1.64 11.35 5.46
N CYS A 102 2.09 12.39 6.18
CA CYS A 102 3.04 12.27 7.27
C CYS A 102 2.33 12.12 8.61
N VAL A 103 2.65 11.06 9.34
CA VAL A 103 2.10 10.77 10.67
C VAL A 103 3.21 10.79 11.70
N ASN A 104 2.99 11.53 12.79
CA ASN A 104 3.91 11.53 13.93
C ASN A 104 3.79 10.21 14.70
N LEU A 105 4.94 9.58 14.99
CA LEU A 105 5.00 8.28 15.68
C LEU A 105 4.92 8.42 17.19
N ASP A 106 5.39 9.52 17.77
CA ASP A 106 5.56 9.66 19.22
C ASP A 106 4.26 9.99 19.96
N GLY A 107 3.24 10.47 19.26
CA GLY A 107 1.97 10.78 19.89
C GLY A 107 0.86 11.02 18.88
N ARG A 108 -0.27 10.36 19.12
CA ARG A 108 -1.52 10.62 18.43
C ARG A 108 -2.55 11.20 19.39
N ASP A 109 -3.08 12.37 19.06
CA ASP A 109 -4.33 12.95 19.58
C ASP A 109 -4.64 12.72 21.07
N GLY A 110 -3.64 12.83 21.96
CA GLY A 110 -3.82 12.79 23.42
C GLY A 110 -3.65 11.45 24.14
N ASP A 111 -3.33 10.35 23.44
CA ASP A 111 -3.11 9.02 24.06
C ASP A 111 -1.64 8.80 24.50
N ASN A 112 -0.70 9.67 24.08
CA ASN A 112 0.75 9.60 24.36
C ASN A 112 1.45 8.25 24.06
N ARG A 113 0.74 7.27 23.49
CA ARG A 113 1.32 6.00 23.08
C ARG A 113 1.99 6.13 21.72
N ARG A 114 3.23 5.65 21.64
CA ARG A 114 4.03 5.65 20.42
C ARG A 114 3.52 4.57 19.46
N ILE A 115 3.39 4.94 18.18
CA ILE A 115 3.17 4.00 17.08
C ILE A 115 4.48 3.26 16.83
N GLN A 116 4.53 1.97 17.17
CA GLN A 116 5.71 1.13 16.97
C GLN A 116 5.62 0.29 15.70
N CYS A 117 4.41 0.11 15.15
CA CYS A 117 4.22 -0.68 13.95
C CYS A 117 2.98 -0.23 13.19
N VAL A 118 3.02 -0.36 11.87
CA VAL A 118 1.88 -0.12 10.99
C VAL A 118 1.56 -1.33 10.13
N ARG A 119 0.26 -1.65 10.03
CA ARG A 119 -0.25 -2.77 9.23
C ARG A 119 -1.09 -2.27 8.06
N TRP A 120 -0.82 -2.79 6.88
CA TRP A 120 -1.56 -2.48 5.67
C TRP A 120 -2.95 -3.13 5.66
N GLY A 121 -3.98 -2.36 5.32
CA GLY A 121 -5.27 -2.87 4.85
C GLY A 121 -6.22 -3.39 5.92
N SER A 122 -5.72 -4.09 6.95
CA SER A 122 -6.53 -4.63 8.05
C SER A 122 -5.85 -4.46 9.41
N ALA A 123 -6.65 -4.35 10.48
CA ALA A 123 -6.13 -4.44 11.84
C ALA A 123 -5.80 -5.90 12.24
N GLU A 124 -6.52 -6.85 11.67
CA GLU A 124 -6.37 -8.28 11.98
C GLU A 124 -5.27 -8.91 11.13
N ARG A 125 -4.55 -9.91 11.67
CA ARG A 125 -3.74 -10.79 10.83
C ARG A 125 -4.68 -11.78 10.15
N ASN A 126 -4.73 -11.76 8.82
CA ASN A 126 -5.30 -12.85 8.03
C ASN A 126 -4.48 -14.14 8.20
#